data_AF-A0A1I7NRW7-F1
#
_entry.id   AF-A0A1I7NRW7-F1
#
_cell.length_a   1.000
_cell.length_b   1.000
_cell.length_c   1.000
_cell.angle_alpha   90.00
_cell.angle_beta   90.00
_cell.angle_gamma   90.00
#
_symmetry.space_group_name_H-M   'P 1'
#
loop_
_entity.id
_entity.type
_entity.pdbx_description
1 polymer ?
#
loop_
_entity_poly.entity_id
_entity_poly.type
_entity_poly.pdbx_seq_one_letter_code
_entity_poly.pdbx_strand_id
1 'polypeptide(L)'
;MSRLSRPTLHLVPRRILRGLPLAAAVTCLLGSSALLADGVTIAGESPAQSLDISIDKAPISAVLQALHEKYGIEVINNSTDLASDQVSLTLTGSLPSILERLLRNQNYMIVRSEKNATGVERILISAASPPGPPKSTPGAPREEPPPMP
;
A
#
# COMPACT_ATOMS: atom_id res chain seq x y z
N MET A 1 -49.05 -11.24 -50.38
CA MET A 1 -49.06 -12.06 -49.14
C MET A 1 -48.65 -13.48 -49.50
N SER A 2 -47.69 -14.05 -48.77
CA SER A 2 -47.33 -15.49 -48.64
C SER A 2 -46.72 -16.18 -49.88
N ARG A 3 -45.39 -16.21 -50.02
CA ARG A 3 -44.36 -17.09 -49.39
C ARG A 3 -44.08 -18.36 -50.22
N LEU A 4 -42.85 -18.39 -50.76
CA LEU A 4 -42.23 -19.41 -51.60
C LEU A 4 -42.06 -20.78 -50.91
N SER A 5 -42.02 -21.77 -51.81
CA SER A 5 -41.72 -23.20 -51.73
C SER A 5 -40.66 -23.69 -50.72
N ARG A 6 -40.94 -24.88 -50.19
CA ARG A 6 -40.03 -25.84 -49.52
C ARG A 6 -39.10 -26.55 -50.55
N PRO A 7 -38.37 -27.64 -50.19
CA PRO A 7 -37.14 -27.74 -49.36
C PRO A 7 -36.01 -28.49 -50.12
N THR A 8 -34.74 -28.43 -49.71
CA THR A 8 -33.75 -29.46 -50.08
C THR A 8 -32.62 -29.55 -49.04
N LEU A 9 -32.57 -30.70 -48.35
CA LEU A 9 -31.47 -31.16 -47.50
C LEU A 9 -30.54 -32.02 -48.36
N HIS A 10 -29.23 -31.78 -48.31
CA HIS A 10 -28.11 -32.67 -48.64
C HIS A 10 -26.86 -31.78 -48.48
N LEU A 11 -25.69 -32.15 -47.99
CA LEU A 11 -25.09 -33.39 -47.53
C LEU A 11 -23.79 -32.94 -46.83
N VAL A 12 -23.44 -33.55 -45.70
CA VAL A 12 -22.15 -33.35 -45.02
C VAL A 12 -21.01 -33.95 -45.87
N PRO A 13 -19.80 -33.36 -45.86
CA PRO A 13 -18.62 -34.21 -45.77
C PRO A 13 -17.71 -33.83 -44.60
N ARG A 14 -17.33 -34.89 -43.88
CA ARG A 14 -16.43 -34.96 -42.73
C ARG A 14 -14.97 -35.04 -43.19
N ARG A 15 -14.10 -34.36 -42.42
CA ARG A 15 -12.68 -34.69 -42.08
C ARG A 15 -11.69 -34.61 -43.27
N ILE A 16 -10.47 -34.12 -43.13
CA ILE A 16 -9.35 -34.73 -42.38
C ILE A 16 -8.20 -33.68 -42.27
N LEU A 17 -7.75 -33.46 -41.03
CA LEU A 17 -6.35 -33.43 -40.56
C LEU A 17 -5.29 -32.66 -41.37
N ARG A 18 -4.74 -31.59 -40.77
CA ARG A 18 -3.37 -31.04 -40.84
C ARG A 18 -3.43 -29.60 -40.32
N GLY A 19 -2.69 -29.13 -39.33
CA GLY A 19 -1.67 -29.71 -38.49
C GLY A 19 -1.50 -28.79 -37.28
N LEU A 20 -1.20 -29.40 -36.14
CA LEU A 20 -0.73 -28.69 -34.95
C LEU A 20 0.74 -28.29 -35.19
N PRO A 21 1.09 -27.02 -34.97
CA PRO A 21 2.17 -26.73 -34.04
C PRO A 21 1.62 -25.73 -33.00
N LEU A 22 1.49 -26.14 -31.73
CA LEU A 22 2.55 -26.00 -30.74
C LEU A 22 3.18 -24.60 -30.77
N ALA A 23 2.40 -23.58 -30.42
CA ALA A 23 2.94 -22.37 -29.82
C ALA A 23 2.37 -22.31 -28.40
N ALA A 24 3.05 -23.00 -27.48
CA ALA A 24 2.97 -22.69 -26.07
C ALA A 24 3.52 -21.27 -25.90
N ALA A 25 2.65 -20.27 -26.07
CA ALA A 25 2.93 -18.93 -25.62
C ALA A 25 2.97 -19.01 -24.10
N VAL A 26 4.17 -19.29 -23.58
CA VAL A 26 4.52 -19.12 -22.17
C VAL A 26 4.13 -17.69 -21.85
N THR A 27 2.96 -17.56 -21.24
CA THR A 27 2.47 -16.30 -20.73
C THR A 27 3.34 -16.08 -19.51
N CYS A 28 4.49 -15.43 -19.69
CA CYS A 28 5.23 -14.92 -18.56
C CYS A 28 4.34 -13.87 -17.90
N LEU A 29 3.49 -14.30 -16.96
CA LEU A 29 3.02 -13.47 -15.85
C LEU A 29 4.24 -13.12 -15.00
N LEU A 30 5.15 -12.34 -15.57
CA LEU A 30 6.05 -11.51 -14.78
C LEU A 30 5.12 -10.45 -14.21
N GLY A 31 4.69 -10.66 -12.96
CA GLY A 31 3.93 -9.66 -12.22
C GLY A 31 4.64 -8.33 -12.37
N SER A 32 3.94 -7.37 -12.96
CA SER A 32 4.41 -6.02 -13.24
C SER A 32 4.85 -5.38 -11.92
N SER A 33 6.11 -5.58 -11.58
CA SER A 33 6.77 -4.90 -10.47
C SER A 33 7.02 -3.49 -11.00
N ALA A 34 6.01 -2.63 -10.85
CA ALA A 34 6.18 -1.22 -11.09
C ALA A 34 7.25 -0.76 -10.11
N LEU A 35 8.43 -0.45 -10.66
CA LEU A 35 9.44 0.31 -9.92
C LEU A 35 8.80 1.67 -9.71
N LEU A 36 8.29 1.89 -8.51
CA LEU A 36 7.84 3.21 -8.09
C LEU A 36 9.09 3.94 -7.58
N ALA A 37 8.93 5.07 -6.89
CA ALA A 37 10.03 5.92 -6.40
C ALA A 37 11.37 5.17 -6.14
N ASP A 38 12.49 5.76 -6.56
CA ASP A 38 13.83 5.16 -6.53
C ASP A 38 14.08 4.31 -5.26
N GLY A 39 14.31 3.01 -5.44
CA GLY A 39 14.48 2.06 -4.34
C GLY A 39 13.21 1.43 -3.76
N VAL A 40 12.01 1.69 -4.28
CA VAL A 40 10.75 1.09 -3.81
C VAL A 40 10.12 0.21 -4.89
N THR A 41 9.95 -1.07 -4.58
CA THR A 41 9.24 -2.03 -5.43
C THR A 41 8.00 -2.54 -4.71
N ILE A 42 6.85 -2.48 -5.39
CA ILE A 42 5.57 -2.96 -4.86
C ILE A 42 4.99 -4.03 -5.78
N ALA A 43 4.95 -5.28 -5.32
CA ALA A 43 4.37 -6.43 -6.00
C ALA A 43 3.09 -6.93 -5.30
N GLY A 44 2.20 -7.56 -6.07
CA GLY A 44 0.92 -8.06 -5.57
C GLY A 44 -0.29 -7.37 -6.21
N GLU A 45 -1.29 -8.17 -6.56
CA GLU A 45 -2.53 -7.72 -7.23
C GLU A 45 -3.66 -7.37 -6.24
N SER A 46 -3.62 -7.95 -5.03
CA SER A 46 -4.70 -7.82 -4.04
C SER A 46 -4.22 -7.15 -2.75
N PRO A 47 -4.16 -5.79 -2.71
CA PRO A 47 -3.56 -5.05 -1.60
C PRO A 47 -4.22 -5.27 -0.23
N ALA A 48 -5.52 -5.60 -0.18
CA ALA A 48 -6.20 -5.95 1.07
C ALA A 48 -5.82 -7.35 1.60
N GLN A 49 -5.29 -8.24 0.77
CA GLN A 49 -5.00 -9.63 1.14
C GLN A 49 -3.50 -9.87 1.30
N SER A 50 -2.72 -9.59 0.25
CA SER A 50 -1.28 -9.85 0.23
C SER A 50 -0.58 -8.95 -0.78
N LEU A 51 0.50 -8.34 -0.31
CA LEU A 51 1.30 -7.37 -1.02
C LEU A 51 2.74 -7.50 -0.53
N ASP A 52 3.68 -7.38 -1.44
CA ASP A 52 5.12 -7.42 -1.18
C ASP A 52 5.72 -6.05 -1.47
N ILE A 53 6.22 -5.39 -0.43
CA ILE A 53 6.97 -4.14 -0.56
C ILE A 53 8.43 -4.43 -0.28
N SER A 54 9.28 -4.16 -1.26
CA SER A 54 10.73 -4.14 -1.07
C SER A 54 11.22 -2.70 -1.11
N ILE A 55 11.97 -2.33 -0.08
CA ILE A 55 12.58 -1.01 0.06
C ILE A 55 14.09 -1.23 0.07
N ASP A 56 14.81 -0.57 -0.83
CA ASP A 56 16.26 -0.52 -0.91
C ASP A 56 16.71 0.93 -0.80
N LYS A 57 17.35 1.27 0.34
CA LYS A 57 17.90 2.60 0.64
C LYS A 57 16.97 3.78 0.32
N ALA A 58 15.68 3.63 0.60
CA ALA A 58 14.70 4.67 0.34
C ALA A 58 14.08 5.19 1.64
N PRO A 59 13.68 6.48 1.69
CA PRO A 59 12.96 7.02 2.83
C PRO A 59 11.53 6.50 2.89
N ILE A 60 10.94 6.47 4.09
CA ILE A 60 9.54 6.04 4.29
C ILE A 60 8.58 6.91 3.47
N SER A 61 8.89 8.21 3.32
CA SER A 61 8.11 9.12 2.47
C SER A 61 7.98 8.64 1.02
N ALA A 62 9.04 8.05 0.44
CA ALA A 62 9.02 7.50 -0.92
C ALA A 62 8.06 6.30 -1.04
N VAL A 63 7.99 5.46 0.00
CA VAL A 63 7.05 4.33 0.04
C VAL A 63 5.61 4.82 0.12
N LEU A 64 5.34 5.82 0.95
CA LEU A 64 4.00 6.41 1.08
C LEU A 64 3.56 7.10 -0.22
N GLN A 65 4.49 7.78 -0.91
CA GLN A 65 4.25 8.34 -2.23
C GLN A 65 3.95 7.24 -3.27
N ALA A 66 4.74 6.17 -3.30
CA ALA A 66 4.51 5.03 -4.19
C ALA A 66 3.13 4.39 -3.96
N LEU A 67 2.69 4.28 -2.71
CA LEU A 67 1.35 3.79 -2.36
C LEU A 67 0.24 4.75 -2.80
N HIS A 68 0.47 6.06 -2.69
CA HIS A 68 -0.44 7.08 -3.22
C HIS A 68 -0.56 6.98 -4.74
N GLU A 69 0.56 6.91 -5.46
CA GLU A 69 0.59 6.84 -6.93
C GLU A 69 -0.04 5.54 -7.46
N LYS A 70 0.22 4.40 -6.80
CA LYS A 70 -0.28 3.11 -7.26
C LYS A 70 -1.74 2.86 -6.90
N TYR A 71 -2.18 3.31 -5.73
CA TYR A 71 -3.49 2.93 -5.17
C TYR A 71 -4.39 4.11 -4.80
N GLY A 72 -3.96 5.36 -4.99
CA GLY A 72 -4.74 6.56 -4.70
C GLY A 72 -4.94 6.84 -3.20
N ILE A 73 -4.12 6.26 -2.33
CA ILE A 73 -4.25 6.42 -0.88
C ILE A 73 -3.81 7.82 -0.48
N GLU A 74 -4.67 8.56 0.21
CA GLU A 74 -4.29 9.90 0.70
C GLU A 74 -3.40 9.80 1.93
N VAL A 75 -2.33 10.59 1.94
CA VAL A 75 -1.37 10.68 3.05
C VAL A 75 -1.32 12.13 3.53
N ILE A 76 -1.78 12.37 4.75
CA ILE A 76 -1.70 13.65 5.43
C ILE A 76 -0.52 13.58 6.40
N ASN A 77 0.61 14.16 6.02
CA ASN A 77 1.84 14.12 6.81
C ASN A 77 2.20 15.50 7.35
N ASN A 78 2.22 15.63 8.68
CA ASN A 78 2.69 16.83 9.40
C ASN A 78 4.08 16.62 10.05
N SER A 79 4.77 15.51 9.76
CA SER A 79 6.09 15.17 10.29
C SER A 79 7.19 15.35 9.24
N THR A 80 8.32 15.95 9.66
CA THR A 80 9.55 16.07 8.86
C THR A 80 10.42 14.81 8.89
N ASP A 81 10.19 13.92 9.84
CA ASP A 81 11.12 12.82 10.17
C ASP A 81 11.10 11.69 9.12
N LEU A 82 10.04 11.61 8.30
CA LEU A 82 9.87 10.55 7.31
C LEU A 82 10.74 10.70 6.06
N ALA A 83 11.32 11.89 5.85
CA ALA A 83 12.06 12.22 4.64
C ALA A 83 13.58 12.04 4.76
N SER A 84 14.13 11.91 5.97
CA SER A 84 15.58 11.85 6.18
C SER A 84 16.12 10.43 6.38
N ASP A 85 15.35 9.54 7.01
CA ASP A 85 15.85 8.22 7.39
C ASP A 85 15.62 7.20 6.27
N GLN A 86 16.71 6.68 5.71
CA GLN A 86 16.68 5.67 4.66
C GLN A 86 16.62 4.27 5.28
N VAL A 87 15.69 3.46 4.81
CA VAL A 87 15.52 2.09 5.29
C VAL A 87 15.70 1.10 4.15
N SER A 88 16.16 -0.10 4.50
CA SER A 88 16.24 -1.24 3.57
C SER A 88 15.57 -2.43 4.23
N LEU A 89 14.42 -2.85 3.71
CA LEU A 89 13.60 -3.91 4.29
C LEU A 89 12.57 -4.44 3.29
N THR A 90 12.11 -5.67 3.51
CA THR A 90 11.03 -6.29 2.74
C THR A 90 9.86 -6.60 3.67
N LEU A 91 8.64 -6.21 3.29
CA LEU A 91 7.41 -6.44 4.04
C LEU A 91 6.40 -7.17 3.17
N THR A 92 5.89 -8.28 3.68
CA THR A 92 4.82 -9.06 3.07
C THR A 92 3.58 -9.05 3.94
N GLY A 93 2.40 -8.87 3.36
CA GLY A 93 1.11 -8.99 4.05
C GLY A 93 0.03 -8.09 3.46
N SER A 94 -1.06 -7.90 4.20
CA SER A 94 -2.08 -6.91 3.83
C SER A 94 -1.52 -5.49 4.00
N LEU A 95 -2.02 -4.55 3.20
CA LEU A 95 -1.57 -3.17 3.27
C LEU A 95 -1.70 -2.54 4.68
N PRO A 96 -2.81 -2.73 5.42
CA PRO A 96 -2.90 -2.25 6.80
C PRO A 96 -1.78 -2.77 7.70
N SER A 97 -1.48 -4.08 7.66
CA SER A 97 -0.43 -4.69 8.47
C SER A 97 0.98 -4.30 8.04
N ILE A 98 1.18 -3.97 6.76
CA ILE A 98 2.44 -3.41 6.27
C ILE A 98 2.63 -1.99 6.80
N LEU A 99 1.60 -1.14 6.71
CA LEU A 99 1.63 0.23 7.24
C LEU A 99 1.87 0.26 8.75
N GLU A 100 1.22 -0.64 9.50
CA GLU A 100 1.43 -0.76 10.95
C GLU A 100 2.90 -1.03 11.31
N ARG A 101 3.59 -1.86 10.53
CA ARG A 101 5.01 -2.19 10.73
C ARG A 101 5.95 -1.11 10.24
N LEU A 102 5.63 -0.49 9.11
CA LEU A 102 6.42 0.59 8.50
C LEU A 102 6.41 1.84 9.38
N LEU A 103 5.24 2.18 9.94
CA LEU A 103 5.02 3.37 10.75
C LEU A 103 5.12 3.09 12.26
N ARG A 104 5.57 1.92 12.69
CA ARG A 104 5.57 1.49 14.11
C ARG A 104 6.22 2.46 15.11
N ASN A 105 7.16 3.27 14.64
CA ASN A 105 7.89 4.25 15.45
C ASN A 105 7.37 5.68 15.26
N GLN A 106 6.26 5.84 14.55
CA GLN A 106 5.65 7.12 14.21
C GLN A 106 4.34 7.29 14.97
N ASN A 107 3.90 8.53 15.15
CA ASN A 107 2.57 8.81 15.64
C ASN A 107 1.61 8.89 14.44
N TYR A 108 0.86 7.81 14.19
CA TYR A 108 0.02 7.68 13.00
C TYR A 108 -1.39 7.15 13.31
N MET A 109 -2.30 7.41 12.38
CA MET A 109 -3.64 6.83 12.34
C MET A 109 -3.94 6.31 10.93
N ILE A 110 -4.41 5.06 10.84
CA ILE A 110 -4.88 4.45 9.59
C ILE A 110 -6.40 4.47 9.59
N VAL A 111 -7.00 5.19 8.64
CA VAL A 111 -8.46 5.15 8.41
C VAL A 111 -8.76 3.97 7.49
N ARG A 112 -9.49 2.98 7.99
CA ARG A 112 -9.85 1.77 7.24
C ARG A 112 -11.13 1.99 6.42
N SER A 113 -11.23 1.35 5.27
CA SER A 113 -12.43 1.38 4.43
C SER A 113 -12.69 0.02 3.80
N GLU A 114 -13.93 -0.46 3.93
CA GLU A 114 -14.40 -1.71 3.29
C GLU A 114 -14.69 -1.53 1.80
N LYS A 115 -14.82 -0.28 1.33
CA LYS A 115 -15.16 0.05 -0.06
C LYS A 115 -13.92 0.15 -0.95
N ASN A 116 -12.75 0.41 -0.37
CA ASN A 116 -11.50 0.51 -1.12
C ASN A 116 -10.83 -0.87 -1.24
N ALA A 117 -10.34 -1.18 -2.44
CA ALA A 117 -9.66 -2.46 -2.72
C ALA A 117 -8.41 -2.70 -1.84
N THR A 118 -7.85 -1.63 -1.26
CA THR A 118 -6.69 -1.66 -0.36
C THR A 118 -7.05 -1.90 1.10
N GLY A 119 -8.32 -1.78 1.49
CA GLY A 119 -8.75 -1.75 2.89
C GLY A 119 -8.41 -0.45 3.63
N VAL A 120 -7.79 0.52 2.96
CA VAL A 120 -7.30 1.78 3.55
C VAL A 120 -7.90 2.95 2.79
N GLU A 121 -8.42 3.92 3.53
CA GLU A 121 -8.91 5.18 2.98
C GLU A 121 -7.81 6.23 2.98
N ARG A 122 -7.27 6.52 4.17
CA ARG A 122 -6.30 7.61 4.39
C ARG A 122 -5.35 7.27 5.53
N ILE A 123 -4.18 7.90 5.50
CA ILE A 123 -3.16 7.80 6.54
C ILE A 123 -2.89 9.20 7.08
N LEU A 124 -2.96 9.37 8.39
CA LEU A 124 -2.59 10.62 9.06
C LEU A 124 -1.33 10.39 9.89
N ILE A 125 -0.33 11.26 9.72
CA ILE A 125 0.93 11.19 10.44
C ILE A 125 1.16 12.53 11.11
N SER A 126 1.29 12.49 12.44
CA SER A 126 1.48 13.66 13.28
C SER A 126 2.93 13.79 13.70
N ALA A 127 3.45 15.02 13.74
CA ALA A 127 4.70 15.27 14.45
C ALA A 127 4.53 14.87 15.92
N ALA A 128 5.44 14.06 16.46
CA ALA A 128 5.53 13.88 17.89
C ALA A 128 5.99 15.21 18.49
N SER A 129 5.07 16.00 19.06
CA SER A 129 5.51 17.05 19.99
C SER A 129 6.11 16.35 21.20
N PRO A 130 7.37 16.62 21.56
CA PRO A 130 7.84 16.26 22.89
C PRO A 130 6.87 16.86 23.91
N PRO A 131 6.46 16.16 24.98
CA PRO A 131 5.83 16.83 26.10
C PRO A 131 6.80 17.94 26.52
N GLY A 132 6.38 19.19 26.30
CA GLY A 132 7.18 20.35 26.67
C GLY A 132 7.57 20.23 28.15
N PRO A 133 8.76 20.72 28.55
CA PRO A 133 9.14 20.70 29.95
C PRO A 133 8.01 21.34 30.78
N PRO A 134 7.69 20.80 31.97
CA PRO A 134 6.64 21.35 32.81
C PRO A 134 6.92 22.85 32.99
N LYS A 135 5.91 23.67 32.68
CA LYS A 135 5.96 25.12 32.80
C LYS A 135 6.35 25.43 34.25
N SER A 136 7.62 25.74 34.48
CA SER A 136 8.12 26.08 35.81
C SER A 136 7.50 27.42 36.16
N THR A 137 6.45 27.40 36.99
CA THR A 137 5.85 28.61 37.55
C THR A 137 6.91 29.32 38.37
N PRO A 138 7.34 30.54 38.01
CA PRO A 138 8.27 31.29 38.85
C PRO A 138 7.51 31.75 40.10
N GLY A 139 7.91 31.23 41.27
CA GLY A 139 7.48 31.77 42.57
C GLY A 139 6.36 31.00 43.26
N ALA A 140 6.67 29.83 43.81
CA ALA A 140 6.09 29.45 45.10
C ALA A 140 7.12 29.83 46.18
N PRO A 141 6.77 30.66 47.18
CA PRO A 141 7.66 30.91 48.31
C PRO A 141 8.04 29.59 48.96
N ARG A 142 9.33 29.36 49.16
CA ARG A 142 9.85 28.19 49.87
C ARG A 142 9.37 28.30 51.31
N GLU A 143 8.38 27.51 51.72
CA GLU A 143 8.04 27.33 53.14
C GLU A 143 9.28 26.75 53.83
N GLU A 144 9.93 27.59 54.63
CA GLU A 144 11.04 27.20 55.48
C GLU A 144 10.48 26.26 56.55
N PRO A 145 11.04 25.04 56.72
CA PRO A 145 10.53 24.11 57.71
C PRO A 145 10.73 24.71 59.11
N PRO A 146 9.75 24.59 60.02
CA PRO A 146 9.82 25.24 61.33
C PRO A 146 11.03 24.72 62.12
N PRO A 147 11.68 25.58 62.92
CA PRO A 147 12.81 25.16 63.74
C PRO A 147 12.35 24.09 64.73
N MET A 148 13.06 22.96 64.75
CA MET A 148 12.82 21.89 65.72
C MET A 148 13.23 22.35 67.14
N PRO A 149 12.46 21.96 68.18
CA PRO A 149 12.79 22.22 69.58
C PRO A 149 13.97 21.38 70.09
#